data_AF-A0A1V5Z4Y5-F1
#
_entry.id   AF-A0A1V5Z4Y5-F1
#
_cell.length_a   1.000
_cell.length_b   1.000
_cell.length_c   1.000
_cell.angle_alpha   90.00
_cell.angle_beta   90.00
_cell.angle_gamma   90.00
#
_symmetry.space_group_name_H-M   'P 1'
#
loop_
_entity.id
_entity.type
_entity.pdbx_description
1 polymer ?
#
loop_
_entity_poly.entity_id
_entity_poly.type
_entity_poly.pdbx_seq_one_letter_code
_entity_poly.pdbx_strand_id
1 'polypeptide(L)' 'MCQVSTTLLQAVLGIPAKITQWELHQQSGVRYAPPGLDASVGFYSDFAFTNLLPYALRLEVQPQNGALSVWLYRAEAE' A
#
# COMPACT_ATOMS: atom_id res chain seq x y z
N MET A 1 -5.41 3.96 -10.17
CA MET A 1 -4.14 3.94 -9.41
C MET A 1 -4.34 4.13 -7.91
N CYS A 2 -5.05 5.15 -7.44
CA CYS A 2 -5.18 5.39 -5.99
C CYS A 2 -5.77 4.26 -5.15
N GLN A 3 -6.77 3.52 -5.65
CA GLN A 3 -7.28 2.36 -4.93
C GLN A 3 -6.20 1.28 -4.73
N VAL A 4 -5.32 1.08 -5.72
CA VAL A 4 -4.18 0.15 -5.61
C VAL A 4 -3.20 0.60 -4.53
N SER A 5 -2.78 1.87 -4.57
CA SER A 5 -1.88 2.44 -3.58
C SER A 5 -2.46 2.40 -2.17
N THR A 6 -3.76 2.68 -2.02
CA THR A 6 -4.48 2.58 -0.75
C THR A 6 -4.54 1.15 -0.22
N THR A 7 -4.84 0.16 -1.07
CA THR A 7 -4.84 -1.25 -0.65
C THR A 7 -3.43 -1.70 -0.25
N LEU A 8 -2.40 -1.30 -1.01
CA LEU A 8 -1.02 -1.62 -0.68
C LEU A 8 -0.57 -0.94 0.62
N LEU A 9 -0.90 0.33 0.84
CA LEU A 9 -0.65 1.05 2.10
C LEU A 9 -1.23 0.25 3.29
N GLN A 10 -2.49 -0.15 3.21
CA GLN A 10 -3.15 -0.90 4.28
C GLN A 10 -2.47 -2.25 4.55
N ALA A 11 -2.00 -2.95 3.51
CA ALA A 11 -1.22 -4.18 3.68
C ALA A 11 0.13 -3.91 4.37
N VAL A 12 0.85 -2.85 3.97
CA VAL A 12 2.16 -2.47 4.51
C VAL A 12 2.07 -2.02 5.97
N LEU A 13 0.98 -1.36 6.37
CA LEU A 13 0.75 -0.98 7.78
C LEU A 13 0.66 -2.21 8.71
N GLY A 14 0.40 -3.40 8.17
CA GLY A 14 0.38 -4.65 8.93
C GLY A 14 1.75 -5.26 9.23
N ILE A 15 2.85 -4.70 8.71
CA ILE A 15 4.20 -5.25 8.86
C ILE A 15 5.23 -4.20 9.34
N PRO A 16 6.40 -4.63 9.84
CA PRO A 16 7.52 -3.72 10.10
C PRO A 16 8.05 -3.05 8.81
N ALA A 17 7.49 -1.88 8.51
CA ALA A 17 7.88 -1.04 7.39
C ALA A 17 7.75 0.44 7.77
N LYS A 18 8.52 1.29 7.10
CA LYS A 18 8.41 2.74 7.21
C LYS A 18 7.77 3.30 5.95
N ILE A 19 6.60 3.94 6.06
CA ILE A 19 6.04 4.70 4.95
C ILE A 19 6.92 5.93 4.72
N THR A 20 7.49 6.04 3.52
CA THR A 20 8.44 7.12 3.16
C THR A 20 7.80 8.17 2.28
N GLN A 21 6.74 7.82 1.55
CA GLN A 21 6.01 8.73 0.71
C GLN A 21 4.55 8.30 0.62
N TRP A 22 3.63 9.22 0.89
CA TRP A 22 2.19 9.06 0.70
C TRP A 22 1.52 10.43 0.80
N GLU A 23 0.35 10.56 0.18
CA GLU A 23 -0.52 11.72 0.32
C GLU A 23 -1.95 11.27 0.52
N LEU A 24 -2.73 12.02 1.30
CA LEU A 24 -4.16 11.79 1.44
C LEU A 24 -4.89 12.39 0.24
N HIS A 25 -6.02 11.82 -0.17
CA HIS A 25 -6.86 12.47 -1.19
C HIS A 25 -7.45 13.78 -0.66
N GLN A 26 -7.93 13.75 0.58
CA GLN A 26 -8.53 14.87 1.29
C GLN A 26 -8.64 14.53 2.78
N GLN A 27 -8.68 15.55 3.65
CA GLN A 27 -8.79 15.34 5.10
C GLN A 27 -10.09 14.64 5.51
N SER A 28 -11.15 14.76 4.72
CA SER A 28 -12.43 14.06 4.93
C SER A 28 -12.40 12.57 4.55
N GLY A 29 -11.30 12.07 3.98
CA GLY A 29 -11.14 10.69 3.56
C GLY A 29 -11.83 10.34 2.23
N VAL A 30 -11.84 9.04 1.90
CA VAL A 30 -12.44 8.48 0.67
C VAL A 30 -13.43 7.39 0.98
N ARG A 31 -14.38 7.11 0.07
CA ARG A 31 -15.46 6.13 0.32
C ARG A 31 -14.98 4.67 0.50
N TYR A 32 -13.78 4.35 0.05
CA TYR A 32 -13.26 2.99 -0.02
C TYR A 32 -12.14 2.71 0.99
N ALA A 33 -11.85 3.63 1.91
CA ALA A 33 -10.86 3.45 2.97
C ALA A 33 -11.20 4.31 4.20
N PRO A 34 -10.80 3.90 5.42
CA PRO A 34 -10.96 4.75 6.60
C PRO A 34 -10.22 6.09 6.45
N PRO A 35 -10.69 7.16 7.11
CA PRO A 35 -10.00 8.46 7.09
C PRO A 35 -8.55 8.33 7.55
N GLY A 36 -7.62 8.89 6.76
CA GLY A 36 -6.19 8.83 7.07
C GLY A 36 -5.53 7.50 6.74
N LEU A 37 -6.21 6.55 6.10
CA LEU A 37 -5.65 5.26 5.68
C LEU A 37 -5.77 5.06 4.16
N ASP A 38 -5.61 6.14 3.40
CA ASP A 38 -5.60 6.16 1.95
C ASP A 38 -4.30 6.76 1.40
N ALA A 39 -3.92 6.34 0.19
CA ALA A 39 -2.81 6.92 -0.55
C ALA A 39 -3.31 7.39 -1.92
N SER A 40 -3.32 8.71 -2.13
CA SER A 40 -3.53 9.31 -3.44
C SER A 40 -2.29 9.15 -4.31
N VAL A 41 -2.51 9.13 -5.62
CA VAL A 41 -1.44 9.11 -6.63
C VAL A 41 -1.67 10.35 -7.48
N GLY A 42 -0.68 11.24 -7.52
CA GLY A 42 -0.78 12.53 -8.17
C GLY A 42 0.46 12.86 -8.99
N PHE A 43 0.52 14.07 -9.55
CA PHE A 43 1.67 14.53 -10.33
C PHE A 43 2.99 14.57 -9.55
N TYR A 44 2.93 14.62 -8.22
CA TYR A 44 4.09 14.87 -7.35
C TYR A 44 4.43 13.70 -6.42
N SER A 45 3.53 12.71 -6.29
CA SER A 45 3.71 11.68 -5.28
C SER A 45 3.10 10.33 -5.66
N ASP A 46 3.94 9.30 -5.56
CA ASP A 46 3.56 7.89 -5.50
C ASP A 46 3.63 7.39 -4.05
N PHE A 47 2.95 6.29 -3.76
CA PHE A 47 3.12 5.60 -2.48
C PHE A 47 4.47 4.86 -2.45
N ALA A 48 5.29 5.13 -1.44
CA ALA A 48 6.56 4.45 -1.21
C ALA A 48 6.74 4.07 0.26
N PHE A 49 7.45 2.96 0.48
CA PHE A 49 7.81 2.47 1.80
C PHE A 49 9.19 1.81 1.80
N THR A 50 9.79 1.74 2.97
CA THR A 50 11.01 0.98 3.24
C THR A 50 10.67 -0.24 4.09
N ASN A 51 11.00 -1.43 3.58
CA ASN A 51 10.95 -2.67 4.33
C ASN A 51 12.00 -2.64 5.46
N LEU A 52 11.60 -2.92 6.70
CA LEU A 52 12.49 -2.99 7.86
C LEU A 52 12.76 -4.44 8.32
N LEU A 53 12.17 -5.42 7.65
CA LEU A 53 12.39 -6.84 7.94
C LEU A 53 13.77 -7.29 7.43
N PRO A 54 14.40 -8.28 8.07
CA PRO A 54 15.72 -8.79 7.70
C PRO A 54 15.70 -9.73 6.47
N TYR A 55 14.65 -9.64 5.65
CA TYR A 55 14.45 -10.43 4.44
C TYR A 55 13.67 -9.63 3.41
N ALA A 56 13.88 -9.93 2.13
CA ALA A 56 13.11 -9.32 1.05
C ALA A 56 11.64 -9.71 1.12
N LEU A 57 10.78 -8.83 0.61
CA LEU A 57 9.35 -9.07 0.49
C LEU A 57 9.00 -9.38 -0.96
N ARG A 58 8.19 -10.42 -1.16
CA ARG A 58 7.49 -10.65 -2.43
C ARG A 58 6.09 -10.05 -2.32
N LEU A 59 5.79 -9.12 -3.21
CA LEU A 59 4.46 -8.56 -3.34
C LEU A 59 3.68 -9.39 -4.37
N GLU A 60 2.48 -9.81 -3.99
CA GLU A 60 1.51 -10.41 -4.89
C GLU A 60 0.25 -9.56 -4.92
N VAL A 61 -0.23 -9.25 -6.12
CA VAL A 61 -1.38 -8.37 -6.34
C VAL A 61 -2.35 -9.06 -7.28
N GLN A 62 -3.60 -9.24 -6.85
CA GLN A 62 -4.62 -9.91 -7.64
C GLN A 62 -5.89 -9.04 -7.73
N PRO A 63 -6.21 -8.50 -8.92
CA PRO A 63 -7.53 -7.93 -9.17
C PRO A 63 -8.52 -9.06 -9.51
N GLN A 64 -9.65 -9.12 -8.80
CA GLN A 64 -10.72 -10.07 -9.06
C GLN A 64 -12.07 -9.50 -8.64
N ASN A 65 -13.12 -9.69 -9.48
CA ASN A 65 -14.51 -9.34 -9.17
C ASN A 65 -14.71 -7.88 -8.70
N GLY A 66 -13.96 -6.93 -9.26
CA GLY A 66 -14.03 -5.53 -8.87
C GLY A 66 -13.33 -5.18 -7.55
N ALA A 67 -12.63 -6.14 -6.94
CA ALA A 67 -11.78 -5.95 -5.77
C ALA A 67 -10.30 -6.17 -6.11
N LEU A 68 -9.42 -5.62 -5.28
CA LEU A 68 -7.98 -5.83 -5.33
C LEU A 68 -7.53 -6.47 -4.03
N SER A 69 -6.80 -7.57 -4.12
CA SER A 69 -6.12 -8.20 -3.00
C SER A 69 -4.61 -8.00 -3.12
N VAL A 70 -3.97 -7.71 -2.00
CA VAL A 70 -2.52 -7.53 -1.89
C VAL A 70 -2.01 -8.44 -0.78
N TRP A 71 -1.01 -9.26 -1.08
CA TRP A 71 -0.32 -10.09 -0.11
C TRP A 71 1.17 -9.76 -0.08
N LEU A 72 1.72 -9.75 1.13
CA LEU A 72 3.13 -9.55 1.40
C LEU A 72 3.68 -10.87 1.94
N TYR A 73 4.56 -11.51 1.17
CA TYR A 73 5.23 -12.73 1.59
C TYR A 73 6.69 -12.43 1.90
N ARG A 74 7.30 -13.21 2.79
CA ARG A 74 8.75 -13.34 2.80
C ARG A 74 9.17 -13.93 1.46
N ALA A 75 10.09 -13.26 0.75
CA ALA A 75 10.69 -13.84 -0.44
C ALA A 75 11.59 -15.00 -0.02
N GLU A 76 11.49 -16.13 -0.72
CA GLU A 76 12.48 -17.20 -0.61
C GLU A 76 13.80 -16.71 -1.21
N ALA A 77 14.92 -17.18 -0.65
CA ALA A 77 16.21 -16.94 -1.28
C ALA A 77 16.28 -17.79 -2.55
N GLU A 78 16.63 -17.18 -3.68
CA GLU A 78 17.03 -17.92 -4.90
C GLU A 78 18.28 -18.77 -4.66
#